data_AF-A0AAW1CQV4-F1
#
_entry.id   AF-A0AAW1CQV4-F1
#
_cell.length_a   1.000
_cell.length_b   1.000
_cell.length_c   1.000
_cell.angle_alpha   90.00
_cell.angle_beta   90.00
_cell.angle_gamma   90.00
#
_symmetry.space_group_name_H-M   'P 1'
#
loop_
_entity.id
_entity.type
_entity.pdbx_description
1 polymer ?
#
loop_
_entity_poly.entity_id
_entity_poly.type
_entity_poly.pdbx_seq_one_letter_code
_entity_poly.pdbx_strand_id
1 'polypeptide(L)'
;MVRVMGATKTRGPDRVWCLLWFNSPNNTNTETVNAKVKVIRENWNLKYSACFVLCPLQGNISVPHSVSIVSRSDVTPLNRLLVNHAYPGLTPQPTPPPDKLAVCVKPLHFTYNQSLQMLEFIEMNSLLGMHHITFYNDSISSTTNCILNHYLREGRVTVLPWKLDMVSQREIRTEGLFAALNDCLYRSMYRFSYVALIDMDEIVMPRHNDTIQQFIEWMGTRLNTKSTGSYSFQNAFFYLQWPDDSTLSDDPFESSLTTLRKTRRRAKLHPHKQRSKYVCRPEFVIEAGNHFVWEFVPGHGTLNVPSDAAILNHYRVCEFGGDDCVKSASVIDRTAYRYKTRLVERVKAKWTELKTECSLPDVEDAQIKKRIIKKDSVNSKLNTR
;
A
#
# COMPACT_ATOMS: atom_id res chain seq x y z
N MET A 1 -11.66 9.53 20.82
CA MET A 1 -12.58 9.24 19.69
C MET A 1 -12.12 7.95 19.03
N VAL A 2 -13.03 7.02 18.75
CA VAL A 2 -12.75 5.82 17.95
C VAL A 2 -13.00 6.15 16.47
N ARG A 3 -12.12 5.70 15.58
CA ARG A 3 -12.28 5.84 14.13
C ARG A 3 -12.42 4.46 13.52
N VAL A 4 -13.49 4.26 12.75
CA VAL A 4 -13.73 3.02 12.00
C VAL A 4 -13.67 3.34 10.53
N MET A 5 -12.87 2.59 9.78
CA MET A 5 -12.78 2.68 8.32
C MET A 5 -13.90 1.85 7.71
N GLY A 6 -14.62 2.41 6.75
CA GLY A 6 -15.72 1.73 6.08
C GLY A 6 -15.98 2.27 4.68
N ALA A 7 -17.09 1.83 4.09
CA ALA A 7 -17.62 2.35 2.84
C ALA A 7 -19.07 2.82 3.03
N THR A 8 -19.47 3.86 2.32
CA THR A 8 -20.82 4.43 2.39
C THR A 8 -21.19 5.06 1.05
N LYS A 9 -22.45 5.46 0.88
CA LYS A 9 -22.89 6.24 -0.28
C LYS A 9 -22.15 7.57 -0.29
N THR A 10 -21.60 7.96 -1.44
CA THR A 10 -20.87 9.22 -1.59
C THR A 10 -21.75 10.43 -1.31
N ARG A 11 -23.03 10.34 -1.67
CA ARG A 11 -24.06 11.36 -1.40
C ARG A 11 -25.10 10.79 -0.46
N GLY A 12 -25.46 11.55 0.57
CA GLY A 12 -26.41 11.11 1.60
C GLY A 12 -25.95 9.84 2.32
N PRO A 13 -24.76 9.85 2.96
CA PRO A 13 -24.31 8.71 3.75
C PRO A 13 -25.34 8.38 4.83
N ASP A 14 -25.54 7.09 5.07
CA ASP A 14 -26.52 6.62 6.05
C ASP A 14 -26.12 7.10 7.46
N ARG A 15 -27.13 7.45 8.27
CA ARG A 15 -26.91 7.78 9.68
C ARG A 15 -26.64 6.48 10.44
N VAL A 16 -25.59 6.48 11.25
CA VAL A 16 -25.17 5.32 12.03
C VAL A 16 -24.81 5.72 13.46
N TRP A 17 -24.87 4.74 14.35
CA TRP A 17 -24.48 4.85 15.75
C TRP A 17 -23.33 3.90 16.03
N CYS A 18 -22.49 4.27 16.99
CA CYS A 18 -21.47 3.40 17.52
C CYS A 18 -21.94 2.84 18.86
N LEU A 19 -22.08 1.53 18.95
CA LEU A 19 -22.20 0.82 20.20
C LEU A 19 -20.79 0.47 20.69
N LEU A 20 -20.35 1.20 21.70
CA LEU A 20 -19.04 1.06 22.33
C LEU A 20 -19.13 0.01 23.44
N TRP A 21 -18.18 -0.93 23.44
CA TRP A 21 -18.13 -2.01 24.42
C TRP A 21 -16.93 -1.82 25.35
N PHE A 22 -17.20 -1.73 26.65
CA PHE A 22 -16.18 -1.57 27.68
C PHE A 22 -16.06 -2.85 28.50
N ASN A 23 -14.84 -3.26 28.78
CA ASN A 23 -14.59 -4.33 29.74
C ASN A 23 -14.55 -3.71 31.13
N SER A 24 -15.53 -4.05 31.97
CA SER A 24 -15.46 -3.83 33.42
C SER A 24 -15.22 -5.18 34.10
N PRO A 25 -14.47 -5.27 35.22
CA PRO A 25 -14.13 -6.53 35.89
C PRO A 25 -15.33 -7.46 36.16
N ASN A 26 -16.54 -6.91 36.30
CA ASN A 26 -17.74 -7.65 36.68
C ASN A 26 -18.93 -7.51 35.69
N ASN A 27 -18.82 -6.72 34.60
CA ASN A 27 -19.89 -6.61 33.60
C ASN A 27 -19.39 -6.02 32.26
N THR A 28 -20.01 -6.40 31.14
CA THR A 28 -19.83 -5.70 29.86
C THR A 28 -20.75 -4.48 29.83
N ASN A 29 -20.17 -3.29 30.02
CA ASN A 29 -20.92 -2.05 29.88
C ASN A 29 -20.91 -1.62 28.41
N THR A 30 -22.05 -1.17 27.91
CA THR A 30 -22.18 -0.63 26.56
C THR A 30 -22.65 0.81 26.58
N GLU A 31 -22.21 1.58 25.60
CA GLU A 31 -22.66 2.96 25.39
C GLU A 31 -22.94 3.17 23.91
N THR A 32 -24.11 3.73 23.60
CA THR A 32 -24.47 4.07 22.22
C THR A 32 -24.29 5.55 21.98
N VAL A 33 -23.46 5.92 21.00
CA VAL A 33 -23.22 7.32 20.63
C VAL A 33 -23.54 7.56 19.16
N ASN A 34 -24.02 8.77 18.84
CA ASN A 34 -24.19 9.20 17.45
C ASN A 34 -22.81 9.25 16.76
N ALA A 35 -22.70 8.62 15.59
CA ALA A 35 -21.47 8.67 14.81
C ALA A 35 -21.49 9.81 13.80
N LYS A 36 -20.32 10.40 13.53
CA LYS A 36 -20.13 11.31 12.39
C LYS A 36 -19.48 10.54 11.24
N VAL A 37 -20.20 10.41 10.12
CA VAL A 37 -19.66 9.80 8.90
C VAL A 37 -18.98 10.87 8.05
N LYS A 38 -17.64 10.78 7.91
CA LYS A 38 -16.83 11.64 7.05
C LYS A 38 -16.43 10.85 5.80
N VAL A 39 -17.02 11.19 4.66
CA VAL A 39 -16.66 10.61 3.37
C VAL A 39 -15.25 11.08 2.96
N ILE A 40 -14.41 10.15 2.49
CA ILE A 40 -13.07 10.44 1.96
C ILE A 40 -13.19 11.22 0.65
N ARG A 41 -12.33 12.24 0.50
CA ARG A 41 -12.43 13.23 -0.59
C ARG A 41 -12.13 12.64 -1.97
N GLU A 42 -11.18 11.71 -2.03
CA GLU A 42 -10.69 11.09 -3.27
C GLU A 42 -11.67 9.99 -3.74
N ASN A 43 -12.84 10.37 -4.27
CA ASN A 43 -13.92 9.43 -4.58
C ASN A 43 -14.48 9.48 -6.00
N TRP A 44 -14.03 10.43 -6.84
CA TRP A 44 -14.43 10.58 -8.25
C TRP A 44 -15.94 10.70 -8.47
N ASN A 45 -16.72 11.13 -7.47
CA ASN A 45 -18.19 11.14 -7.53
C ASN A 45 -18.82 9.78 -7.87
N LEU A 46 -18.11 8.67 -7.58
CA LEU A 46 -18.67 7.33 -7.70
C LEU A 46 -19.82 7.15 -6.69
N LYS A 47 -20.63 6.10 -6.88
CA LYS A 47 -21.81 5.84 -6.03
C LYS A 47 -21.41 5.60 -4.58
N TYR A 48 -20.35 4.85 -4.34
CA TYR A 48 -19.80 4.59 -3.02
C TYR A 48 -18.41 5.21 -2.85
N SER A 49 -18.09 5.54 -1.61
CA SER A 49 -16.79 6.06 -1.20
C SER A 49 -16.36 5.44 0.11
N ALA A 50 -15.06 5.38 0.33
CA ALA A 50 -14.51 5.10 1.64
C ALA A 50 -14.88 6.22 2.62
N CYS A 51 -15.01 5.90 3.90
CA CYS A 51 -15.34 6.87 4.93
C CYS A 51 -14.69 6.56 6.26
N PHE A 52 -14.61 7.60 7.09
CA PHE A 52 -14.42 7.46 8.52
C PHE A 52 -15.77 7.51 9.22
N VAL A 53 -16.09 6.48 9.99
CA VAL A 53 -17.16 6.53 10.99
C VAL A 53 -16.49 6.94 12.31
N LEU A 54 -16.77 8.18 12.74
CA LEU A 54 -16.15 8.81 13.89
C LEU A 54 -17.07 8.68 15.10
N CYS A 55 -16.64 7.92 16.11
CA CYS A 55 -17.37 7.67 17.34
C CYS A 55 -16.77 8.51 18.47
N PRO A 56 -17.43 9.62 18.89
CA PRO A 56 -16.94 10.43 19.99
C PRO A 56 -16.87 9.61 21.28
N LEU A 57 -15.88 9.90 22.12
CA LEU A 57 -15.80 9.37 23.48
C LEU A 57 -16.15 10.52 24.44
N GLN A 58 -16.98 10.28 25.45
CA GLN A 58 -17.28 11.31 26.44
C GLN A 58 -16.11 11.51 27.40
N GLY A 59 -16.02 12.70 28.02
CA GLY A 59 -14.81 13.27 28.63
C GLY A 59 -14.20 12.55 29.83
N ASN A 60 -14.72 11.40 30.28
CA ASN A 60 -14.21 10.63 31.43
C ASN A 60 -14.15 9.11 31.17
N ILE A 61 -14.20 8.68 29.91
CA ILE A 61 -14.44 7.27 29.56
C ILE A 61 -13.13 6.52 29.26
N SER A 62 -13.02 5.29 29.79
CA SER A 62 -11.96 4.32 29.45
C SER A 62 -12.00 3.98 27.96
N VAL A 63 -10.87 3.65 27.31
CA VAL A 63 -10.93 3.32 25.87
C VAL A 63 -11.77 2.04 25.68
N PRO A 64 -12.81 2.04 24.81
CA PRO A 64 -13.61 0.83 24.58
C PRO A 64 -12.73 -0.26 23.97
N HIS A 65 -12.97 -1.51 24.35
CA HIS A 65 -12.24 -2.66 23.82
C HIS A 65 -12.68 -3.01 22.40
N SER A 66 -13.95 -2.80 22.10
CA SER A 66 -14.52 -3.06 20.78
C SER A 66 -15.65 -2.08 20.46
N VAL A 67 -16.00 -1.98 19.19
CA VAL A 67 -17.08 -1.13 18.69
C VAL A 67 -17.93 -1.90 17.68
N SER A 68 -19.23 -1.70 17.73
CA SER A 68 -20.17 -2.12 16.69
C SER A 68 -20.76 -0.88 16.03
N ILE A 69 -20.98 -0.94 14.72
CA ILE A 69 -21.65 0.10 13.95
C ILE A 69 -23.06 -0.40 13.62
N VAL A 70 -24.08 0.35 14.03
CA VAL A 70 -25.49 -0.01 13.85
C VAL A 70 -26.25 1.10 13.13
N SER A 71 -27.26 0.71 12.34
CA SER A 71 -28.13 1.64 11.60
C SER A 71 -29.30 2.17 12.44
N ARG A 72 -29.54 1.60 13.62
CA ARG A 72 -30.50 2.04 14.63
C ARG A 72 -30.00 1.63 16.02
N SER A 73 -30.33 2.40 17.04
CA SER A 73 -29.84 2.19 18.41
C SER A 73 -30.47 0.99 19.14
N ASP A 74 -31.58 0.45 18.63
CA ASP A 74 -32.39 -0.61 19.22
C ASP A 74 -32.12 -2.01 18.63
N VAL A 75 -31.13 -2.14 17.74
CA VAL A 75 -30.84 -3.39 17.02
C VAL A 75 -29.64 -4.10 17.62
N THR A 76 -29.75 -5.42 17.81
CA THR A 76 -28.62 -6.28 18.16
C THR A 76 -27.57 -6.27 17.04
N PRO A 77 -26.31 -5.88 17.31
CA PRO A 77 -25.30 -5.77 16.26
C PRO A 77 -24.83 -7.14 15.76
N LEU A 78 -24.62 -7.24 14.46
CA LEU A 78 -24.03 -8.43 13.79
C LEU A 78 -22.51 -8.32 13.63
N ASN A 79 -21.94 -7.16 13.94
CA ASN A 79 -20.53 -6.83 13.81
C ASN A 79 -19.94 -6.45 15.18
N ARG A 80 -18.69 -6.82 15.44
CA ARG A 80 -17.93 -6.36 16.60
C ARG A 80 -16.46 -6.23 16.22
N LEU A 81 -16.00 -5.00 16.08
CA LEU A 81 -14.64 -4.67 15.67
C LEU A 81 -13.80 -4.36 16.90
N LEU A 82 -12.62 -4.96 17.00
CA LEU A 82 -11.66 -4.62 18.06
C LEU A 82 -11.12 -3.21 17.84
N VAL A 83 -11.00 -2.44 18.92
CA VAL A 83 -10.35 -1.14 18.89
C VAL A 83 -8.86 -1.35 18.99
N ASN A 84 -8.15 -1.05 17.90
CA ASN A 84 -6.69 -1.03 17.91
C ASN A 84 -6.20 0.08 18.85
N HIS A 85 -5.05 -0.12 19.50
CA HIS A 85 -4.42 0.87 20.37
C HIS A 85 -5.30 1.30 21.57
N ALA A 86 -6.10 0.38 22.10
CA ALA A 86 -6.88 0.58 23.32
C ALA A 86 -5.98 0.54 24.56
N TYR A 87 -5.20 1.60 24.78
CA TYR A 87 -4.35 1.74 25.97
C TYR A 87 -5.19 2.19 27.18
N PRO A 88 -5.15 1.48 28.33
CA PRO A 88 -5.85 1.89 29.53
C PRO A 88 -5.19 3.12 30.17
N GLY A 89 -5.98 4.16 30.47
CA GLY A 89 -5.56 5.31 31.28
C GLY A 89 -4.42 6.15 30.69
N LEU A 90 -3.96 7.14 31.47
CA LEU A 90 -2.95 8.19 31.19
C LEU A 90 -1.54 7.71 30.76
N THR A 91 -1.41 6.49 30.25
CA THR A 91 -0.15 6.03 29.68
C THR A 91 0.17 6.83 28.42
N PRO A 92 1.40 7.35 28.27
CA PRO A 92 1.82 7.98 27.02
C PRO A 92 1.53 7.02 25.87
N GLN A 93 0.93 7.53 24.79
CA GLN A 93 0.86 6.79 23.53
C GLN A 93 2.25 6.23 23.26
N PRO A 94 2.42 4.91 23.06
CA PRO A 94 3.74 4.33 22.94
C PRO A 94 4.49 5.02 21.81
N THR A 95 5.66 5.54 22.13
CA THR A 95 6.56 6.08 21.12
C THR A 95 6.93 4.92 20.21
N PRO A 96 6.61 4.98 18.91
CA PRO A 96 6.99 3.92 18.00
C PRO A 96 8.53 3.77 18.03
N PRO A 97 9.07 2.55 17.88
CA PRO A 97 10.51 2.37 17.78
C PRO A 97 11.04 3.23 16.62
N PRO A 98 12.06 4.08 16.84
CA PRO A 98 12.47 5.13 15.90
C PRO A 98 12.81 4.56 14.51
N ASP A 99 13.28 3.32 14.46
CA ASP A 99 13.86 2.73 13.24
C ASP A 99 12.91 1.76 12.53
N LYS A 100 11.70 1.54 13.06
CA LYS A 100 10.73 0.61 12.47
C LYS A 100 9.88 1.30 11.42
N LEU A 101 9.96 0.78 10.21
CA LEU A 101 9.22 1.23 9.04
C LEU A 101 8.26 0.16 8.54
N ALA A 102 7.08 0.57 8.07
CA ALA A 102 6.14 -0.33 7.42
C ALA A 102 5.72 0.15 6.04
N VAL A 103 5.06 -0.74 5.30
CA VAL A 103 4.50 -0.48 3.97
C VAL A 103 3.01 -0.82 3.97
N CYS A 104 2.21 0.11 3.45
CA CYS A 104 0.82 -0.09 3.09
C CYS A 104 0.72 -0.22 1.58
N VAL A 105 0.13 -1.33 1.12
CA VAL A 105 -0.17 -1.53 -0.30
C VAL A 105 -1.68 -1.52 -0.54
N LYS A 106 -2.06 -1.20 -1.78
CA LYS A 106 -3.43 -1.33 -2.24
C LYS A 106 -3.94 -2.79 -2.20
N PRO A 107 -5.27 -3.00 -2.22
CA PRO A 107 -5.85 -4.33 -2.35
C PRO A 107 -5.31 -5.12 -3.55
N LEU A 108 -5.02 -6.40 -3.30
CA LEU A 108 -4.64 -7.39 -4.29
C LEU A 108 -5.90 -8.02 -4.86
N HIS A 109 -6.17 -7.79 -6.14
CA HIS A 109 -7.39 -8.16 -6.84
C HIS A 109 -7.07 -8.87 -8.17
N PHE A 110 -8.12 -9.31 -8.90
CA PHE A 110 -8.01 -9.96 -10.22
C PHE A 110 -7.16 -11.23 -10.24
N THR A 111 -7.21 -12.02 -9.16
CA THR A 111 -6.44 -13.27 -9.05
C THR A 111 -4.95 -13.01 -9.28
N TYR A 112 -4.41 -12.02 -8.55
CA TYR A 112 -3.01 -11.65 -8.66
C TYR A 112 -2.12 -12.89 -8.51
N ASN A 113 -1.27 -13.14 -9.50
CA ASN A 113 -0.49 -14.37 -9.65
C ASN A 113 0.99 -14.13 -9.99
N GLN A 114 1.50 -12.92 -9.74
CA GLN A 114 2.89 -12.57 -10.02
C GLN A 114 3.77 -12.87 -8.80
N SER A 115 3.97 -14.16 -8.54
CA SER A 115 4.67 -14.66 -7.35
C SER A 115 6.13 -14.18 -7.24
N LEU A 116 6.88 -14.15 -8.35
CA LEU A 116 8.26 -13.66 -8.33
C LEU A 116 8.32 -12.15 -8.02
N GLN A 117 7.41 -11.36 -8.59
CA GLN A 117 7.32 -9.92 -8.28
C GLN A 117 6.89 -9.68 -6.84
N MET A 118 6.00 -10.51 -6.29
CA MET A 118 5.64 -10.43 -4.86
C MET A 118 6.87 -10.66 -3.97
N LEU A 119 7.65 -11.69 -4.28
CA LEU A 119 8.87 -12.01 -3.54
C LEU A 119 9.93 -10.90 -3.68
N GLU A 120 10.17 -10.43 -4.90
CA GLU A 120 11.07 -9.31 -5.19
C GLU A 120 10.65 -8.05 -4.43
N PHE A 121 9.36 -7.71 -4.42
CA PHE A 121 8.83 -6.56 -3.71
C PHE A 121 9.08 -6.64 -2.19
N ILE A 122 8.83 -7.79 -1.58
CA ILE A 122 9.06 -8.01 -0.14
C ILE A 122 10.55 -7.91 0.20
N GLU A 123 11.41 -8.57 -0.57
CA GLU A 123 12.85 -8.59 -0.28
C GLU A 123 13.54 -7.27 -0.61
N MET A 124 13.13 -6.57 -1.67
CA MET A 124 13.64 -5.25 -2.01
C MET A 124 13.26 -4.21 -0.95
N ASN A 125 12.00 -4.19 -0.51
CA ASN A 125 11.58 -3.28 0.57
C ASN A 125 12.29 -3.61 1.89
N SER A 126 12.54 -4.89 2.18
CA SER A 126 13.34 -5.31 3.34
C SER A 126 14.78 -4.78 3.26
N LEU A 127 15.43 -4.85 2.11
CA LEU A 127 16.77 -4.26 1.88
C LEU A 127 16.78 -2.74 2.04
N LEU A 128 15.68 -2.07 1.67
CA LEU A 128 15.47 -0.64 1.88
C LEU A 128 15.12 -0.28 3.34
N GLY A 129 15.10 -1.26 4.25
CA GLY A 129 14.87 -1.07 5.68
C GLY A 129 13.41 -1.20 6.13
N MET A 130 12.48 -1.60 5.26
CA MET A 130 11.09 -1.83 5.67
C MET A 130 10.98 -3.13 6.48
N HIS A 131 10.32 -3.05 7.63
CA HIS A 131 10.22 -4.17 8.58
C HIS A 131 8.92 -4.96 8.42
N HIS A 132 7.86 -4.33 7.95
CA HIS A 132 6.55 -4.95 7.86
C HIS A 132 5.73 -4.45 6.67
N ILE A 133 4.97 -5.34 6.03
CA ILE A 133 4.08 -4.98 4.92
C ILE A 133 2.66 -5.47 5.23
N THR A 134 1.67 -4.59 5.10
CA THR A 134 0.26 -4.98 5.21
C THR A 134 -0.37 -5.11 3.83
N PHE A 135 -0.81 -6.32 3.52
CA PHE A 135 -1.56 -6.67 2.30
C PHE A 135 -3.05 -6.80 2.60
N TYR A 136 -3.85 -6.52 1.57
CA TYR A 136 -5.30 -6.71 1.57
C TYR A 136 -5.65 -7.68 0.45
N ASN A 137 -6.19 -8.85 0.80
CA ASN A 137 -6.48 -9.93 -0.14
C ASN A 137 -7.95 -9.92 -0.55
N ASP A 138 -8.24 -9.39 -1.74
CA ASP A 138 -9.53 -9.58 -2.43
C ASP A 138 -9.49 -10.88 -3.25
N SER A 139 -8.48 -11.03 -4.11
CA SER A 139 -8.25 -12.24 -4.90
C SER A 139 -6.79 -12.40 -5.33
N ILE A 140 -6.15 -13.48 -4.87
CA ILE A 140 -4.77 -13.88 -5.22
C ILE A 140 -4.71 -15.37 -5.59
N SER A 141 -3.67 -15.78 -6.31
CA SER A 141 -3.42 -17.20 -6.61
C SER A 141 -3.00 -17.99 -5.38
N SER A 142 -3.15 -19.32 -5.43
CA SER A 142 -2.65 -20.23 -4.39
C SER A 142 -1.14 -20.13 -4.19
N THR A 143 -0.38 -19.97 -5.28
CA THR A 143 1.08 -19.81 -5.25
C THR A 143 1.51 -18.52 -4.53
N THR A 144 0.85 -17.39 -4.83
CA THR A 144 1.10 -16.13 -4.13
C THR A 144 0.67 -16.20 -2.66
N ASN A 145 -0.49 -16.82 -2.38
CA ASN A 145 -0.95 -17.02 -1.00
C ASN A 145 0.03 -17.86 -0.18
N CYS A 146 0.64 -18.89 -0.77
CA CYS A 146 1.64 -19.71 -0.10
C CYS A 146 2.89 -18.90 0.28
N ILE A 147 3.42 -18.09 -0.63
CA ILE A 147 4.55 -17.17 -0.34
C ILE A 147 4.18 -16.20 0.79
N LEU A 148 3.00 -15.59 0.74
CA LEU A 148 2.57 -14.65 1.79
C LEU A 148 2.40 -15.33 3.15
N ASN A 149 1.93 -16.58 3.18
CA ASN A 149 1.82 -17.35 4.42
C ASN A 149 3.19 -17.64 5.06
N HIS A 150 4.24 -17.86 4.26
CA HIS A 150 5.60 -17.97 4.77
C HIS A 150 6.01 -16.69 5.51
N TYR A 151 5.89 -15.53 4.87
CA TYR A 151 6.25 -14.25 5.48
C TYR A 151 5.34 -13.85 6.65
N LEU A 152 4.10 -14.33 6.67
CA LEU A 152 3.18 -14.12 7.79
C LEU A 152 3.69 -14.85 9.03
N ARG A 153 4.19 -16.08 8.88
CA ARG A 153 4.84 -16.85 9.97
C ARG A 153 6.13 -16.17 10.45
N GLU A 154 6.90 -15.55 9.56
CA GLU A 154 8.08 -14.75 9.92
C GLU A 154 7.73 -13.41 10.61
N GLY A 155 6.45 -13.01 10.66
CA GLY A 155 6.02 -11.73 11.23
C GLY A 155 6.35 -10.51 10.36
N ARG A 156 6.81 -10.72 9.12
CA ARG A 156 7.20 -9.67 8.16
C ARG A 156 6.03 -9.12 7.36
N VAL A 157 4.91 -9.86 7.29
CA VAL A 157 3.70 -9.38 6.60
C VAL A 157 2.45 -9.64 7.42
N THR A 158 1.44 -8.79 7.21
CA THR A 158 0.05 -9.06 7.59
C THR A 158 -0.77 -9.19 6.32
N VAL A 159 -1.66 -10.17 6.23
CA VAL A 159 -2.62 -10.31 5.13
C VAL A 159 -4.03 -10.22 5.70
N LEU A 160 -4.75 -9.15 5.36
CA LEU A 160 -6.11 -8.93 5.80
C LEU A 160 -7.09 -9.35 4.69
N PRO A 161 -8.21 -10.02 5.01
CA PRO A 161 -9.24 -10.28 4.02
C PRO A 161 -9.84 -8.96 3.54
N TRP A 162 -10.07 -8.83 2.24
CA TRP A 162 -10.59 -7.61 1.63
C TRP A 162 -11.77 -7.89 0.73
N LYS A 163 -12.91 -8.19 1.37
CA LYS A 163 -14.18 -8.39 0.68
C LYS A 163 -15.12 -7.27 1.05
N LEU A 164 -15.43 -6.42 0.07
CA LEU A 164 -16.41 -5.37 0.24
C LEU A 164 -17.80 -5.92 -0.03
N ASP A 165 -18.70 -5.80 0.94
CA ASP A 165 -20.11 -6.18 0.81
C ASP A 165 -20.85 -5.11 -0.02
N MET A 166 -20.69 -5.19 -1.34
CA MET A 166 -21.28 -4.28 -2.30
C MET A 166 -21.61 -5.01 -3.60
N VAL A 167 -22.67 -4.58 -4.27
CA VAL A 167 -23.15 -5.18 -5.52
C VAL A 167 -22.07 -5.16 -6.61
N SER A 168 -21.30 -4.07 -6.70
CA SER A 168 -20.17 -3.99 -7.62
C SER A 168 -19.04 -3.16 -7.04
N GLN A 169 -17.84 -3.75 -6.96
CA GLN A 169 -16.63 -3.04 -6.57
C GLN A 169 -16.17 -1.99 -7.59
N ARG A 170 -16.81 -1.91 -8.76
CA ARG A 170 -16.62 -0.80 -9.73
C ARG A 170 -17.33 0.48 -9.30
N GLU A 171 -18.29 0.38 -8.38
CA GLU A 171 -19.04 1.52 -7.85
C GLU A 171 -18.31 2.24 -6.70
N ILE A 172 -17.12 1.75 -6.32
CA ILE A 172 -16.16 2.39 -5.42
C ILE A 172 -14.80 2.49 -6.12
N ARG A 173 -14.00 3.51 -5.79
CA ARG A 173 -12.71 3.70 -6.45
C ARG A 173 -11.74 2.58 -6.08
N THR A 174 -11.26 1.87 -7.09
CA THR A 174 -10.25 0.80 -6.99
C THR A 174 -10.49 -0.10 -5.81
N GLU A 175 -11.64 -0.79 -5.83
CA GLU A 175 -11.91 -1.89 -4.91
C GLU A 175 -11.75 -1.44 -3.43
N GLY A 176 -12.08 -0.18 -3.13
CA GLY A 176 -11.98 0.40 -1.78
C GLY A 176 -10.57 0.81 -1.34
N LEU A 177 -9.66 1.09 -2.28
CA LEU A 177 -8.28 1.53 -2.04
C LEU A 177 -8.11 2.46 -0.83
N PHE A 178 -8.92 3.52 -0.73
CA PHE A 178 -8.75 4.51 0.34
C PHE A 178 -9.13 4.00 1.72
N ALA A 179 -10.08 3.06 1.81
CA ALA A 179 -10.39 2.41 3.08
C ALA A 179 -9.19 1.54 3.51
N ALA A 180 -8.57 0.80 2.58
CA ALA A 180 -7.39 -0.02 2.86
C ALA A 180 -6.18 0.83 3.27
N LEU A 181 -5.86 1.90 2.51
CA LEU A 181 -4.72 2.77 2.84
C LEU A 181 -4.88 3.42 4.22
N ASN A 182 -6.08 3.90 4.57
CA ASN A 182 -6.31 4.50 5.87
C ASN A 182 -6.39 3.44 6.98
N ASP A 183 -6.95 2.25 6.75
CA ASP A 183 -6.90 1.15 7.72
C ASP A 183 -5.45 0.76 8.05
N CYS A 184 -4.61 0.59 7.04
CA CYS A 184 -3.20 0.25 7.22
C CYS A 184 -2.42 1.36 7.94
N LEU A 185 -2.65 2.62 7.57
CA LEU A 185 -2.05 3.77 8.24
C LEU A 185 -2.36 3.76 9.75
N TYR A 186 -3.65 3.65 10.11
CA TYR A 186 -4.06 3.67 11.52
C TYR A 186 -3.67 2.40 12.29
N ARG A 187 -3.55 1.23 11.64
CA ARG A 187 -2.99 0.01 12.25
C ARG A 187 -1.49 0.08 12.49
N SER A 188 -0.79 0.87 11.68
CA SER A 188 0.66 1.05 11.77
C SER A 188 1.04 2.14 12.77
N MET A 189 0.10 3.05 13.06
CA MET A 189 0.26 4.11 14.06
C MET A 189 0.74 3.53 15.39
N TYR A 190 1.73 4.19 16.01
CA TYR A 190 2.39 3.77 17.27
C TYR A 190 3.16 2.44 17.23
N ARG A 191 3.12 1.68 16.12
CA ARG A 191 3.95 0.48 15.92
C ARG A 191 5.18 0.75 15.05
N PHE A 192 5.06 1.71 14.14
CA PHE A 192 6.08 2.11 13.17
C PHE A 192 6.22 3.62 13.18
N SER A 193 7.46 4.11 13.12
CA SER A 193 7.75 5.55 13.11
C SER A 193 7.46 6.17 11.75
N TYR A 194 7.59 5.38 10.69
CA TYR A 194 7.19 5.78 9.35
C TYR A 194 6.50 4.66 8.59
N VAL A 195 5.64 5.06 7.67
CA VAL A 195 4.89 4.16 6.79
C VAL A 195 4.95 4.66 5.36
N ALA A 196 5.39 3.80 4.44
CA ALA A 196 5.31 4.02 3.01
C ALA A 196 3.93 3.63 2.48
N LEU A 197 3.29 4.48 1.69
CA LEU A 197 2.06 4.14 0.97
C LEU A 197 2.43 4.05 -0.52
N ILE A 198 2.59 2.83 -1.02
CA ILE A 198 3.10 2.53 -2.38
C ILE A 198 2.30 1.37 -3.01
N ASP A 199 2.36 1.23 -4.33
CA ASP A 199 1.81 0.09 -5.06
C ASP A 199 2.87 -1.03 -5.24
N MET A 200 2.42 -2.23 -5.61
CA MET A 200 3.30 -3.41 -5.84
C MET A 200 4.35 -3.23 -6.93
N ASP A 201 4.11 -2.29 -7.85
CA ASP A 201 4.98 -1.95 -8.98
C ASP A 201 5.85 -0.71 -8.70
N GLU A 202 5.92 -0.26 -7.44
CA GLU A 202 6.59 0.97 -7.05
C GLU A 202 7.61 0.76 -5.93
N ILE A 203 8.78 1.39 -6.03
CA ILE A 203 9.85 1.32 -5.04
C ILE A 203 10.37 2.73 -4.75
N VAL A 204 10.36 3.14 -3.48
CA VAL A 204 11.03 4.38 -3.05
C VAL A 204 12.54 4.14 -3.06
N MET A 205 13.26 4.90 -3.89
CA MET A 205 14.67 4.64 -4.18
C MET A 205 15.55 5.84 -3.79
N PRO A 206 16.26 5.78 -2.65
CA PRO A 206 17.25 6.77 -2.28
C PRO A 206 18.49 6.73 -3.19
N ARG A 207 19.02 7.90 -3.52
CA ARG A 207 20.19 8.07 -4.39
C ARG A 207 21.51 7.85 -3.67
N HIS A 208 21.57 8.21 -2.38
CA HIS A 208 22.82 8.28 -1.62
C HIS A 208 22.85 7.40 -0.36
N ASN A 209 21.70 6.88 0.09
CA ASN A 209 21.57 6.11 1.33
C ASN A 209 21.10 4.68 1.03
N ASP A 210 21.53 3.71 1.84
CA ASP A 210 21.19 2.30 1.63
C ASP A 210 19.77 1.96 2.13
N THR A 211 19.24 2.69 3.11
CA THR A 211 17.89 2.47 3.64
C THR A 211 17.07 3.76 3.68
N ILE A 212 15.74 3.62 3.80
CA ILE A 212 14.82 4.76 3.97
C ILE A 212 15.04 5.47 5.31
N GLN A 213 15.42 4.76 6.36
CA GLN A 213 15.82 5.33 7.65
C GLN A 213 17.00 6.27 7.49
N GLN A 214 18.09 5.77 6.91
CA GLN A 214 19.30 6.57 6.65
C GLN A 214 18.99 7.79 5.77
N PHE A 215 18.10 7.62 4.79
CA PHE A 215 17.62 8.73 3.97
C PHE A 215 16.87 9.80 4.79
N ILE A 216 15.94 9.39 5.68
CA ILE A 216 15.18 10.31 6.53
C ILE A 216 16.11 11.06 7.50
N GLU A 217 17.05 10.34 8.13
CA GLU A 217 18.08 10.92 9.01
C GLU A 217 18.94 11.94 8.25
N TRP A 218 19.45 11.56 7.07
CA TRP A 218 20.22 12.42 6.21
C TRP A 218 19.45 13.68 5.80
N MET A 219 18.17 13.56 5.45
CA MET A 219 17.31 14.71 5.15
C MET A 219 17.18 15.65 6.36
N GLY A 220 17.10 15.11 7.58
CA GLY A 220 17.06 15.90 8.82
C GLY A 220 18.33 16.70 9.10
N THR A 221 19.49 16.28 8.57
CA THR A 221 20.74 17.06 8.66
C THR A 221 20.79 18.24 7.67
N ARG A 222 20.00 18.18 6.60
CA ARG A 222 20.03 19.17 5.51
C ARG A 222 18.88 20.16 5.54
N LEU A 223 17.73 19.77 6.08
CA LEU A 223 16.49 20.55 6.08
C LEU A 223 15.86 20.53 7.47
N ASN A 224 15.09 21.56 7.80
CA ASN A 224 14.25 21.53 9.00
C ASN A 224 13.05 20.59 8.78
N THR A 225 13.08 19.41 9.40
CA THR A 225 12.05 18.37 9.25
C THR A 225 11.12 18.26 10.45
N LYS A 226 11.17 19.19 11.43
CA LYS A 226 10.38 19.10 12.68
C LYS A 226 8.87 19.01 12.44
N SER A 227 8.36 19.74 11.45
CA SER A 227 6.94 19.74 11.06
C SER A 227 6.62 18.77 9.90
N THR A 228 7.58 17.97 9.45
CA THR A 228 7.38 17.05 8.32
C THR A 228 6.49 15.89 8.73
N GLY A 229 5.27 15.88 8.19
CA GLY A 229 4.32 14.77 8.29
C GLY A 229 4.49 13.72 7.19
N SER A 230 4.99 14.12 6.01
CA SER A 230 5.32 13.17 4.94
C SER A 230 6.43 13.64 4.02
N TYR A 231 7.14 12.68 3.44
CA TYR A 231 8.15 12.84 2.39
C TYR A 231 7.51 12.40 1.08
N SER A 232 7.28 13.34 0.16
CA SER A 232 6.71 13.05 -1.17
C SER A 232 7.83 12.84 -2.18
N PHE A 233 7.77 11.74 -2.93
CA PHE A 233 8.75 11.38 -3.95
C PHE A 233 8.17 11.62 -5.35
N GLN A 234 8.98 12.20 -6.25
CA GLN A 234 8.58 12.35 -7.64
C GLN A 234 8.59 11.00 -8.35
N ASN A 235 7.58 10.78 -9.20
CA ASN A 235 7.45 9.54 -9.94
C ASN A 235 8.35 9.51 -11.19
N ALA A 236 9.07 8.41 -11.35
CA ALA A 236 9.81 8.01 -12.53
C ALA A 236 9.22 6.72 -13.11
N PHE A 237 8.67 6.80 -14.32
CA PHE A 237 8.21 5.60 -15.02
C PHE A 237 9.37 4.82 -15.62
N PHE A 238 9.45 3.54 -15.27
CA PHE A 238 10.28 2.51 -15.88
C PHE A 238 9.36 1.60 -16.70
N TYR A 239 9.21 1.90 -17.99
CA TYR A 239 8.24 1.19 -18.82
C TYR A 239 8.72 -0.23 -19.15
N LEU A 240 7.87 -1.22 -18.89
CA LEU A 240 8.20 -2.64 -19.12
C LEU A 240 8.43 -2.98 -20.60
N GLN A 241 7.97 -2.14 -21.52
CA GLN A 241 8.21 -2.29 -22.95
C GLN A 241 9.61 -1.88 -23.40
N TRP A 242 10.36 -1.11 -22.61
CA TRP A 242 11.75 -0.84 -22.96
C TRP A 242 12.58 -2.12 -22.88
N PRO A 243 13.66 -2.24 -23.69
CA PRO A 243 14.58 -3.36 -23.60
C PRO A 243 15.11 -3.56 -22.19
N ASP A 244 15.38 -4.81 -21.84
CA ASP A 244 16.09 -5.16 -20.61
C ASP A 244 17.51 -4.58 -20.65
N ASP A 245 18.10 -4.35 -19.48
CA ASP A 245 19.44 -3.81 -19.36
C ASP A 245 20.47 -4.72 -20.02
N SER A 246 21.31 -4.15 -20.89
CA SER A 246 22.31 -4.90 -21.65
C SER A 246 23.46 -5.43 -20.80
N THR A 247 23.58 -5.03 -19.52
CA THR A 247 24.64 -5.46 -18.61
C THR A 247 24.19 -6.55 -17.64
N LEU A 248 23.02 -7.16 -17.86
CA LEU A 248 22.59 -8.32 -17.08
C LEU A 248 23.54 -9.50 -17.34
N SER A 249 23.75 -10.31 -16.31
CA SER A 249 24.41 -11.61 -16.46
C SER A 249 23.43 -12.68 -16.95
N ASP A 250 23.98 -13.84 -17.30
CA ASP A 250 23.21 -15.04 -17.64
C ASP A 250 22.59 -15.75 -16.41
N ASP A 251 22.73 -15.21 -15.19
CA ASP A 251 22.04 -15.76 -14.01
C ASP A 251 20.51 -15.61 -14.20
N PRO A 252 19.74 -16.73 -14.18
CA PRO A 252 18.29 -16.70 -14.32
C PRO A 252 17.56 -15.82 -13.32
N PHE A 253 18.04 -15.72 -12.08
CA PHE A 253 17.40 -14.87 -11.08
C PHE A 253 17.66 -13.41 -11.40
N GLU A 254 18.92 -13.03 -11.63
CA GLU A 254 19.28 -11.65 -11.98
C GLU A 254 18.50 -11.16 -13.20
N SER A 255 18.46 -11.97 -14.25
CA SER A 255 17.76 -11.69 -15.51
C SER A 255 16.23 -11.82 -15.41
N SER A 256 15.69 -12.16 -14.24
CA SER A 256 14.24 -12.22 -13.97
C SER A 256 13.70 -11.11 -13.09
N LEU A 257 14.53 -10.48 -12.26
CA LEU A 257 14.10 -9.43 -11.33
C LEU A 257 13.80 -8.12 -12.06
N THR A 258 12.61 -7.56 -11.84
CA THR A 258 12.11 -6.37 -12.55
C THR A 258 13.00 -5.16 -12.30
N THR A 259 13.41 -4.95 -11.04
CA THR A 259 14.25 -3.84 -10.61
C THR A 259 15.67 -3.88 -11.19
N LEU A 260 16.14 -5.07 -11.60
CA LEU A 260 17.44 -5.26 -12.24
C LEU A 260 17.32 -5.22 -13.76
N ARG A 261 16.26 -5.77 -14.34
CA ARG A 261 16.09 -5.77 -15.79
C ARG A 261 15.69 -4.42 -16.36
N LYS A 262 14.80 -3.71 -15.68
CA LYS A 262 14.17 -2.49 -16.20
C LYS A 262 14.84 -1.27 -15.60
N THR A 263 16.02 -0.92 -16.12
CA THR A 263 16.81 0.23 -15.62
C THR A 263 16.60 1.51 -16.42
N ARG A 264 15.90 1.43 -17.56
CA ARG A 264 15.55 2.61 -18.34
C ARG A 264 14.29 3.27 -17.75
N ARG A 265 14.37 4.57 -17.49
CA ARG A 265 13.23 5.39 -17.07
C ARG A 265 13.00 6.58 -17.98
N ARG A 266 11.79 7.15 -17.90
CA ARG A 266 11.49 8.46 -18.51
C ARG A 266 12.43 9.51 -17.91
N ALA A 267 13.01 10.36 -18.76
CA ALA A 267 13.93 11.41 -18.33
C ALA A 267 13.22 12.44 -17.44
N LYS A 268 12.04 12.90 -17.89
CA LYS A 268 11.18 13.84 -17.16
C LYS A 268 10.41 13.13 -16.05
N LEU A 269 10.61 13.59 -14.82
CA LEU A 269 9.86 13.15 -13.65
C LEU A 269 8.49 13.82 -13.58
N HIS A 270 7.52 13.14 -12.96
CA HIS A 270 6.24 13.77 -12.67
C HIS A 270 6.39 14.77 -11.51
N PRO A 271 5.66 15.91 -11.56
CA PRO A 271 5.61 16.84 -10.43
C PRO A 271 5.10 16.17 -9.16
N HIS A 272 5.49 16.70 -8.00
CA HIS A 272 4.93 16.24 -6.72
C HIS A 272 3.40 16.27 -6.73
N LYS A 273 2.79 15.34 -5.99
CA LYS A 273 1.35 15.09 -5.91
C LYS A 273 0.72 14.52 -7.20
N GLN A 274 1.45 14.48 -8.32
CA GLN A 274 1.02 13.81 -9.54
C GLN A 274 1.75 12.47 -9.67
N ARG A 275 1.04 11.35 -9.49
CA ARG A 275 1.64 10.00 -9.49
C ARG A 275 2.70 9.76 -8.41
N SER A 276 3.02 10.74 -7.57
CA SER A 276 3.88 10.58 -6.40
C SER A 276 3.36 9.49 -5.48
N LYS A 277 4.26 8.98 -4.67
CA LYS A 277 3.96 8.26 -3.43
C LYS A 277 4.77 8.87 -2.30
N TYR A 278 4.55 8.41 -1.08
CA TYR A 278 5.10 9.05 0.09
C TYR A 278 5.39 8.08 1.22
N VAL A 279 6.34 8.49 2.06
CA VAL A 279 6.62 7.92 3.37
C VAL A 279 6.15 8.95 4.39
N CYS A 280 5.32 8.56 5.35
CA CYS A 280 4.73 9.49 6.32
C CYS A 280 4.90 9.01 7.75
N ARG A 281 4.80 9.95 8.69
CA ARG A 281 4.62 9.67 10.12
C ARG A 281 3.14 9.44 10.38
N PRO A 282 2.70 8.22 10.72
CA PRO A 282 1.28 7.90 10.80
C PRO A 282 0.51 8.83 11.73
N GLU A 283 1.09 9.18 12.89
CA GLU A 283 0.50 10.03 13.92
C GLU A 283 0.23 11.48 13.47
N PHE A 284 0.87 11.93 12.38
CA PHE A 284 0.65 13.26 11.81
C PHE A 284 -0.37 13.26 10.66
N VAL A 285 -0.85 12.10 10.22
CA VAL A 285 -1.77 11.95 9.10
C VAL A 285 -3.18 11.66 9.60
N ILE A 286 -4.16 12.44 9.15
CA ILE A 286 -5.58 12.22 9.42
C ILE A 286 -6.23 11.44 8.28
N GLU A 287 -5.95 11.82 7.03
CA GLU A 287 -6.50 11.22 5.82
C GLU A 287 -5.40 10.98 4.79
N ALA A 288 -5.06 9.71 4.57
CA ALA A 288 -4.16 9.29 3.51
C ALA A 288 -4.87 9.28 2.16
N GLY A 289 -4.22 9.85 1.13
CA GLY A 289 -4.61 9.73 -0.28
C GLY A 289 -3.70 8.79 -1.06
N ASN A 290 -4.02 8.58 -2.33
CA ASN A 290 -3.26 7.65 -3.16
C ASN A 290 -1.88 8.20 -3.54
N HIS A 291 -1.79 9.51 -3.80
CA HIS A 291 -0.55 10.16 -4.26
C HIS A 291 0.05 11.17 -3.28
N PHE A 292 -0.72 11.61 -2.30
CA PHE A 292 -0.32 12.55 -1.25
C PHE A 292 -1.24 12.41 -0.05
N VAL A 293 -0.86 12.99 1.08
CA VAL A 293 -1.71 13.08 2.27
C VAL A 293 -2.73 14.20 2.09
N TRP A 294 -4.02 13.88 2.25
CA TRP A 294 -5.11 14.84 2.10
C TRP A 294 -5.27 15.75 3.31
N GLU A 295 -5.06 15.21 4.50
CA GLU A 295 -5.27 15.94 5.75
C GLU A 295 -4.22 15.54 6.78
N PHE A 296 -3.55 16.54 7.33
CA PHE A 296 -2.59 16.41 8.42
C PHE A 296 -3.19 16.90 9.74
N VAL A 297 -2.62 16.43 10.84
CA VAL A 297 -2.74 17.12 12.13
C VAL A 297 -2.20 18.55 11.99
N PRO A 298 -2.85 19.58 12.58
CA PRO A 298 -2.40 20.96 12.48
C PRO A 298 -0.91 21.14 12.83
N GLY A 299 -0.21 21.97 12.06
CA GLY A 299 1.22 22.21 12.23
C GLY A 299 2.14 21.25 11.45
N HIS A 300 1.59 20.24 10.78
CA HIS A 300 2.34 19.29 9.96
C HIS A 300 2.03 19.41 8.47
N GLY A 301 2.97 18.98 7.63
CA GLY A 301 2.80 19.01 6.18
C GLY A 301 3.74 18.10 5.41
N THR A 302 3.69 18.21 4.08
CA THR A 302 4.54 17.45 3.17
C THR A 302 5.85 18.18 2.89
N LEU A 303 6.95 17.46 3.00
CA LEU A 303 8.24 17.81 2.41
C LEU A 303 8.33 17.18 1.02
N ASN A 304 8.51 18.03 0.00
CA ASN A 304 8.79 17.59 -1.36
C ASN A 304 10.26 17.18 -1.46
N VAL A 305 10.52 15.89 -1.64
CA VAL A 305 11.88 15.35 -1.68
C VAL A 305 12.55 15.76 -3.00
N PRO A 306 13.73 16.41 -2.96
CA PRO A 306 14.52 16.69 -4.16
C PRO A 306 14.84 15.41 -4.94
N SER A 307 14.71 15.44 -6.27
CA SER A 307 14.89 14.25 -7.11
C SER A 307 16.32 13.70 -7.18
N ASP A 308 17.30 14.54 -6.84
CA ASP A 308 18.70 14.16 -6.66
C ASP A 308 18.93 13.42 -5.33
N ALA A 309 18.02 13.52 -4.36
CA ALA A 309 18.07 12.79 -3.11
C ALA A 309 17.38 11.42 -3.17
N ALA A 310 16.14 11.37 -3.69
CA ALA A 310 15.40 10.13 -3.89
C ALA A 310 14.26 10.32 -4.90
N ILE A 311 13.87 9.22 -5.56
CA ILE A 311 12.71 9.18 -6.46
C ILE A 311 11.87 7.94 -6.21
N LEU A 312 10.64 7.93 -6.74
CA LEU A 312 9.81 6.74 -6.81
C LEU A 312 10.05 6.05 -8.16
N ASN A 313 10.55 4.82 -8.14
CA ASN A 313 10.66 3.98 -9.32
C ASN A 313 9.32 3.28 -9.54
N HIS A 314 8.66 3.51 -10.68
CA HIS A 314 7.38 2.92 -11.02
C HIS A 314 7.49 2.05 -12.28
N TYR A 315 7.46 0.73 -12.09
CA TYR A 315 7.64 -0.27 -13.14
C TYR A 315 6.30 -0.66 -13.77
N ARG A 316 5.93 0.00 -14.87
CA ARG A 316 4.57 -0.14 -15.41
C ARG A 316 4.54 -0.36 -16.92
N VAL A 317 3.48 -0.97 -17.41
CA VAL A 317 3.19 -1.00 -18.85
C VAL A 317 2.74 0.39 -19.33
N CYS A 318 3.17 0.79 -20.53
CA CYS A 318 2.59 1.92 -21.24
C CYS A 318 1.12 1.64 -21.57
N GLU A 319 0.19 2.27 -20.86
CA GLU A 319 -1.26 2.05 -21.07
C GLU A 319 -1.91 3.14 -21.95
N PHE A 320 -1.37 4.36 -21.95
CA PHE A 320 -2.00 5.51 -22.59
C PHE A 320 -1.36 5.82 -23.95
N GLY A 321 -2.17 5.75 -25.02
CA GLY A 321 -1.72 6.02 -26.39
C GLY A 321 -0.98 4.84 -27.05
N GLY A 322 -1.20 3.60 -26.57
CA GLY A 322 -0.42 2.45 -27.02
C GLY A 322 1.02 2.52 -26.51
N ASP A 323 2.00 2.45 -27.40
CA ASP A 323 3.43 2.49 -27.05
C ASP A 323 4.05 3.91 -27.18
N ASP A 324 3.24 4.97 -27.24
CA ASP A 324 3.78 6.33 -27.43
C ASP A 324 4.64 6.82 -26.26
N CYS A 325 4.40 6.34 -25.03
CA CYS A 325 5.21 6.75 -23.90
C CYS A 325 6.66 6.21 -23.98
N VAL A 326 6.92 5.11 -24.68
CA VAL A 326 8.30 4.59 -24.85
C VAL A 326 9.11 5.36 -25.88
N LYS A 327 8.47 6.22 -26.69
CA LYS A 327 9.12 7.15 -27.62
C LYS A 327 9.63 8.42 -26.92
N SER A 328 9.20 8.66 -25.67
CA SER A 328 9.65 9.83 -24.90
C SER A 328 11.13 9.74 -24.54
N ALA A 329 11.78 10.90 -24.35
CA ALA A 329 13.14 10.97 -23.85
C ALA A 329 13.33 10.14 -22.57
N SER A 330 14.37 9.31 -22.56
CA SER A 330 14.65 8.33 -21.52
C SER A 330 16.11 8.39 -21.08
N VAL A 331 16.39 7.96 -19.86
CA VAL A 331 17.75 7.81 -19.33
C VAL A 331 17.91 6.43 -18.70
N ILE A 332 19.14 5.93 -18.67
CA ILE A 332 19.48 4.72 -17.91
C ILE A 332 19.72 5.12 -16.46
N ASP A 333 19.03 4.45 -15.55
CA ASP A 333 19.08 4.66 -14.11
C ASP A 333 19.26 3.32 -13.40
N ARG A 334 20.51 3.01 -13.07
CA ARG A 334 20.90 1.76 -12.39
C ARG A 334 20.96 1.90 -10.88
N THR A 335 20.27 2.85 -10.27
CA THR A 335 20.36 3.07 -8.81
C THR A 335 20.02 1.81 -8.01
N ALA A 336 19.07 0.99 -8.49
CA ALA A 336 18.70 -0.27 -7.87
C ALA A 336 19.83 -1.32 -7.85
N TYR A 337 20.85 -1.20 -8.73
CA TYR A 337 21.96 -2.17 -8.79
C TYR A 337 22.82 -2.17 -7.52
N ARG A 338 22.73 -1.15 -6.68
CA ARG A 338 23.37 -1.15 -5.35
C ARG A 338 22.90 -2.32 -4.47
N TYR A 339 21.71 -2.83 -4.75
CA TYR A 339 21.12 -3.98 -4.05
C TYR A 339 21.26 -5.29 -4.82
N LYS A 340 21.81 -5.26 -6.04
CA LYS A 340 21.84 -6.39 -6.99
C LYS A 340 22.25 -7.71 -6.33
N THR A 341 23.44 -7.77 -5.78
CA THR A 341 23.99 -8.99 -5.17
C THR A 341 23.09 -9.50 -4.03
N ARG A 342 22.78 -8.63 -3.07
CA ARG A 342 21.94 -8.97 -1.90
C ARG A 342 20.53 -9.39 -2.29
N LEU A 343 19.94 -8.74 -3.28
CA LEU A 343 18.58 -9.01 -3.75
C LEU A 343 18.52 -10.35 -4.48
N VAL A 344 19.46 -10.61 -5.40
CA VAL A 344 19.53 -11.89 -6.11
C VAL A 344 19.74 -13.04 -5.13
N GLU A 345 20.67 -12.91 -4.18
CA GLU A 345 20.91 -13.94 -3.15
C GLU A 345 19.66 -14.23 -2.32
N ARG A 346 18.98 -13.19 -1.80
CA ARG A 346 17.77 -13.34 -0.98
C ARG A 346 16.62 -13.96 -1.76
N VAL A 347 16.35 -13.46 -2.96
CA VAL A 347 15.25 -13.96 -3.80
C VAL A 347 15.53 -15.39 -4.24
N LYS A 348 16.75 -15.70 -4.66
CA LYS A 348 17.16 -17.06 -5.03
C LYS A 348 16.99 -18.04 -3.88
N ALA A 349 17.51 -17.70 -2.71
CA ALA A 349 17.38 -18.53 -1.52
C ALA A 349 15.91 -18.82 -1.18
N LYS A 350 15.06 -17.78 -1.13
CA LYS A 350 13.65 -17.94 -0.78
C LYS A 350 12.83 -18.64 -1.87
N TRP A 351 13.09 -18.35 -3.14
CA TRP A 351 12.42 -19.02 -4.25
C TRP A 351 12.74 -20.51 -4.25
N THR A 352 14.00 -20.89 -4.04
CA THR A 352 14.43 -22.29 -3.95
C THR A 352 13.82 -23.00 -2.74
N GLU A 353 13.83 -22.36 -1.56
CA GLU A 353 13.21 -22.89 -0.34
C GLU A 353 11.72 -23.19 -0.54
N LEU A 354 10.99 -22.24 -1.13
CA LEU A 354 9.54 -22.33 -1.30
C LEU A 354 9.10 -23.08 -2.56
N LYS A 355 10.04 -23.52 -3.41
CA LYS A 355 9.73 -24.09 -4.74
C LYS A 355 8.77 -25.26 -4.63
N THR A 356 9.07 -26.22 -3.77
CA THR A 356 8.25 -27.43 -3.58
C THR A 356 6.99 -27.12 -2.78
N GLU A 357 7.10 -26.42 -1.64
CA GLU A 357 5.96 -26.09 -0.75
C GLU A 357 4.88 -25.31 -1.51
N CYS A 358 5.28 -24.33 -2.32
CA CYS A 358 4.37 -23.42 -3.00
C CYS A 358 4.12 -23.79 -4.47
N SER A 359 4.64 -24.92 -4.96
CA SER A 359 4.54 -25.35 -6.36
C SER A 359 4.98 -24.25 -7.33
N LEU A 360 6.13 -23.63 -7.07
CA LEU A 360 6.65 -22.53 -7.89
C LEU A 360 7.26 -23.08 -9.19
N PRO A 361 7.06 -22.40 -10.33
CA PRO A 361 7.71 -22.76 -11.58
C PRO A 361 9.21 -22.43 -11.54
N ASP A 362 9.91 -22.77 -12.63
CA ASP A 362 11.24 -22.21 -12.89
C ASP A 362 11.17 -20.68 -12.97
N VAL A 363 12.24 -20.00 -12.56
CA VAL A 363 12.21 -18.54 -12.34
C VAL A 363 11.99 -17.77 -13.65
N GLU A 364 12.48 -18.33 -14.76
CA GLU A 364 12.33 -17.81 -16.11
C GLU A 364 10.87 -17.86 -16.60
N ASP A 365 10.11 -18.85 -16.12
CA ASP A 365 8.69 -19.03 -16.42
C ASP A 365 7.78 -18.25 -15.47
N ALA A 366 8.29 -17.90 -14.28
CA ALA A 366 7.59 -17.04 -13.33
C ALA A 366 7.42 -15.60 -13.86
N GLN A 367 8.18 -15.23 -14.88
CA GLN A 367 7.98 -13.97 -15.59
C GLN A 367 6.70 -14.02 -16.42
N ILE A 368 5.75 -13.13 -16.16
CA ILE A 368 4.66 -12.90 -17.11
C ILE A 368 5.24 -12.17 -18.32
N LYS A 369 5.74 -12.94 -19.31
CA LYS A 369 5.93 -12.46 -20.68
C LYS A 369 4.56 -11.97 -21.15
N LYS A 370 4.48 -10.73 -21.65
CA LYS A 370 3.27 -10.03 -22.12
C LYS A 370 2.09 -10.98 -22.37
N ARG A 371 0.89 -10.65 -21.85
CA ARG A 371 -0.35 -11.03 -22.55
C ARG A 371 -0.23 -10.47 -23.96
N ILE A 372 0.27 -11.28 -24.90
CA ILE A 372 -0.02 -11.09 -26.30
C ILE A 372 -1.51 -11.33 -26.38
N ILE A 373 -2.29 -10.25 -26.38
CA ILE A 373 -3.67 -10.33 -26.83
C ILE A 373 -3.53 -10.82 -28.28
N LYS A 374 -3.71 -12.12 -28.50
CA LYS A 374 -4.00 -12.61 -29.85
C LYS A 374 -5.23 -11.81 -30.26
N LYS A 375 -5.06 -10.90 -31.22
CA LYS A 375 -6.21 -10.40 -31.97
C LYS A 375 -6.77 -11.64 -32.65
N ASP A 376 -7.80 -12.23 -32.06
CA ASP A 376 -8.63 -13.17 -32.80
C ASP A 376 -9.14 -12.42 -34.01
N SER A 377 -8.63 -12.82 -35.18
CA SER A 377 -9.09 -12.38 -36.47
C SER A 377 -10.54 -12.82 -36.61
N VAL A 378 -11.47 -11.96 -36.20
CA VAL A 378 -12.88 -12.07 -36.61
C VAL A 378 -12.90 -11.78 -38.11
N ASN A 379 -12.76 -12.86 -38.88
CA ASN A 379 -13.11 -12.88 -40.29
C ASN A 379 -14.64 -12.78 -40.37
N SER A 380 -15.16 -11.57 -40.51
CA SER A 380 -16.54 -11.36 -40.94
C SER A 380 -16.63 -11.72 -42.42
N LYS A 381 -16.88 -13.00 -42.71
CA LYS A 381 -17.53 -13.40 -43.95
C LYS A 381 -19.00 -12.98 -43.83
N LEU A 382 -19.33 -11.75 -44.22
CA LEU A 382 -20.66 -11.48 -44.75
C LEU A 382 -20.64 -11.91 -46.22
N ASN A 383 -21.25 -13.06 -46.49
CA ASN A 383 -21.72 -13.43 -47.81
C ASN A 383 -23.15 -13.94 -47.67
N THR A 384 -24.09 -13.10 -48.15
CA THR A 384 -25.25 -13.46 -48.97
C THR A 384 -25.87 -14.85 -48.77
N ARG A 385 -27.07 -14.89 -48.18
CA ARG A 385 -28.33 -15.23 -48.89
C ARG A 385 -29.53 -14.94 -48.03
#